data_AF-A0A3D3SZX9-F1
#
_entry.id   AF-A0A3D3SZX9-F1
#
_cell.length_a   1.000
_cell.length_b   1.000
_cell.length_c   1.000
_cell.angle_alpha   90.00
_cell.angle_beta   90.00
_cell.angle_gamma   90.00
#
_symmetry.space_group_name_H-M   'P 1'
#
loop_
_entity.id
_entity.type
_entity.pdbx_description
1 polymer ?
#
loop_
_entity_poly.entity_id
_entity_poly.type
_entity_poly.pdbx_seq_one_letter_code
_entity_poly.pdbx_strand_id
1 'polypeptide(L)'
;GLGVHRTRWVGPSRPSQTLTAAGAEANSEFKSESNAEDTAEIRLLYSHQDQVQRLPKGASLLASSDFCPHAAFKIDHRVLCFQGHPEFTPDYSRRLLQRRISAIGEERCRQALATLDQPTDEAEIGRMLLAFIKNGG
;
A
#
# COMPACT_ATOMS: atom_id res chain seq x y z
N GLY A 1 -10.23 3.25 -7.79
CA GLY A 1 -9.08 4.03 -8.29
C GLY A 1 -8.44 3.35 -9.48
N LEU A 2 -7.75 4.12 -10.32
CA LEU A 2 -7.02 3.64 -11.50
C LEU A 2 -5.63 4.28 -11.56
N GLY A 3 -4.60 3.50 -11.85
CA GLY A 3 -3.21 4.01 -11.96
C GLY A 3 -2.47 4.02 -10.62
N VAL A 4 -1.37 4.77 -10.55
CA VAL A 4 -0.56 4.90 -9.32
C VAL A 4 -1.21 5.91 -8.39
N HIS A 5 -1.44 5.52 -7.13
CA HIS A 5 -2.00 6.40 -6.10
C HIS A 5 -1.15 6.41 -4.85
N ARG A 6 -1.05 7.59 -4.23
CA ARG A 6 -0.46 7.78 -2.90
C ARG A 6 -1.48 7.46 -1.83
N THR A 7 -1.05 6.74 -0.82
CA THR A 7 -1.83 6.41 0.37
C THR A 7 -1.00 6.68 1.61
N ARG A 8 -1.59 7.33 2.58
CA ARG A 8 -0.96 7.67 3.85
C ARG A 8 -1.05 6.47 4.79
N TRP A 9 0.06 6.07 5.39
CA TRP A 9 0.05 5.10 6.48
C TRP A 9 -0.50 5.75 7.76
N VAL A 10 -1.49 5.14 8.40
CA VAL A 10 -2.16 5.65 9.60
C VAL A 10 -2.21 4.63 10.75
N GLY A 11 -1.79 3.40 10.49
CA GLY A 11 -1.72 2.34 11.51
C GLY A 11 -0.46 2.41 12.37
N PRO A 12 -0.41 1.64 13.47
CA PRO A 12 0.75 1.60 14.36
C PRO A 12 1.98 1.09 13.58
N SER A 13 2.93 2.01 13.38
CA SER A 13 4.28 1.84 12.80
C SER A 13 4.36 1.06 11.49
N ARG A 14 4.75 1.73 10.40
CA ARG A 14 5.23 1.05 9.19
C ARG A 14 6.44 0.18 9.59
N PRO A 15 6.52 -1.12 9.21
CA PRO A 15 7.75 -1.87 9.40
C PRO A 15 8.87 -1.14 8.66
N SER A 16 9.84 -0.61 9.41
CA SER A 16 10.87 0.28 8.88
C SER A 16 11.64 -0.34 7.71
N GLN A 17 11.96 0.51 6.75
CA GLN A 17 12.97 0.28 5.72
C GLN A 17 14.35 0.07 6.37
N THR A 18 14.68 -1.13 6.85
CA THR A 18 16.08 -1.47 7.18
C THR A 18 16.33 -2.97 7.09
N LEU A 19 16.70 -3.43 5.89
CA LEU A 19 17.52 -4.62 5.71
C LEU A 19 18.56 -4.31 4.63
N THR A 20 19.45 -3.36 4.93
CA THR A 20 20.76 -3.30 4.28
C THR A 20 21.77 -3.98 5.19
N ALA A 21 22.27 -5.13 4.71
CA ALA A 21 23.56 -5.77 4.97
C ALA A 21 24.16 -5.72 6.39
N ALA A 22 24.30 -6.90 6.99
CA ALA A 22 25.41 -7.40 7.79
C ALA A 22 26.22 -6.43 8.69
N GLY A 23 26.09 -6.64 10.02
CA GLY A 23 27.19 -6.57 10.98
C GLY A 23 27.52 -5.21 11.61
N ALA A 24 27.04 -4.99 12.84
CA ALA A 24 27.80 -4.41 13.95
C ALA A 24 26.94 -4.40 15.21
N GLU A 25 27.52 -4.86 16.32
CA GLU A 25 26.89 -4.96 17.63
C GLU A 25 26.79 -3.60 18.37
N ALA A 26 25.93 -3.62 19.40
CA ALA A 26 25.99 -2.90 20.68
C ALA A 26 24.91 -1.83 20.96
N ASN A 27 24.20 -2.09 22.07
CA ASN A 27 23.29 -1.28 22.88
C ASN A 27 23.45 0.25 22.82
N SER A 28 22.33 0.98 22.81
CA SER A 28 21.93 1.85 23.93
C SER A 28 20.55 2.48 23.72
N GLU A 29 19.72 2.38 24.77
CA GLU A 29 18.64 3.29 25.18
C GLU A 29 17.54 3.70 24.17
N PHE A 30 16.38 3.06 24.37
CA PHE A 30 15.07 3.53 23.92
C PHE A 30 14.79 4.92 24.51
N LYS A 31 14.86 5.97 23.68
CA LYS A 31 14.23 7.26 23.98
C LYS A 31 12.92 7.38 23.22
N SER A 32 11.84 7.38 23.99
CA SER A 32 10.49 7.75 23.57
C SER A 32 10.43 9.27 23.35
N GLU A 33 10.57 9.71 22.11
CA GLU A 33 10.13 11.03 21.68
C GLU A 33 9.27 10.86 20.44
N SER A 34 7.95 10.96 20.64
CA SER A 34 6.96 11.00 19.57
C SER A 34 7.07 12.34 18.85
N ASN A 35 7.77 12.37 17.72
CA ASN A 35 7.58 13.42 16.73
C ASN A 35 6.35 13.06 15.89
N ALA A 36 5.25 13.76 16.12
CA ALA A 36 4.16 13.80 15.16
C ALA A 36 4.69 14.45 13.87
N GLU A 37 4.81 13.65 12.79
CA GLU A 37 4.70 14.03 11.36
C GLU A 37 5.45 13.13 10.36
N ASP A 38 6.09 12.02 10.77
CA ASP A 38 6.60 11.05 9.78
C ASP A 38 5.48 10.13 9.27
N THR A 39 4.51 10.74 8.58
CA THR A 39 3.40 9.98 7.99
C THR A 39 3.87 9.33 6.71
N ALA A 40 4.45 8.14 6.83
CA ALA A 40 5.04 7.42 5.72
C ALA A 40 3.98 7.19 4.60
N GLU A 41 4.21 7.75 3.42
CA GLU A 41 3.38 7.52 2.23
C GLU A 41 3.79 6.23 1.52
N ILE A 42 2.82 5.52 0.95
CA ILE A 42 3.03 4.39 0.04
C ILE A 42 2.37 4.68 -1.32
N ARG A 43 3.03 4.26 -2.40
CA ARG A 43 2.51 4.34 -3.78
C ARG A 43 2.26 2.95 -4.31
N LEU A 44 1.02 2.66 -4.69
CA LEU A 44 0.65 1.38 -5.31
C LEU A 44 -0.19 1.62 -6.56
N LEU A 45 -0.26 0.58 -7.39
CA LEU A 45 -1.15 0.54 -8.54
C LEU A 45 -2.56 0.15 -8.09
N TYR A 46 -3.58 0.87 -8.57
CA TYR A 46 -4.98 0.60 -8.26
C TYR A 46 -5.72 0.26 -9.56
N SER A 47 -6.61 -0.73 -9.49
CA SER A 47 -7.52 -1.07 -10.59
C SER A 47 -8.86 -1.59 -10.04
N HIS A 48 -9.60 -0.70 -9.38
CA HIS A 48 -10.89 -1.05 -8.76
C HIS A 48 -11.95 0.04 -8.96
N GLN A 49 -13.21 -0.37 -8.99
CA GLN A 49 -14.37 0.52 -8.97
C GLN A 49 -14.97 0.60 -7.56
N ASP A 50 -15.14 -0.56 -6.91
CA ASP A 50 -15.71 -0.65 -5.58
C ASP A 50 -14.63 -0.56 -4.51
N GLN A 51 -15.01 -0.07 -3.33
CA GLN A 51 -14.12 0.01 -2.18
C GLN A 51 -14.84 -0.28 -0.88
N VAL A 52 -14.08 -0.66 0.14
CA VAL A 52 -14.59 -0.84 1.49
C VAL A 52 -15.09 0.51 2.02
N GLN A 53 -16.39 0.62 2.26
CA GLN A 53 -17.03 1.83 2.80
C GLN A 53 -17.11 1.83 4.33
N ARG A 54 -16.99 0.66 4.97
CA ARG A 54 -17.01 0.49 6.42
C ARG A 54 -16.05 -0.62 6.80
N LEU A 55 -15.17 -0.35 7.77
CA LEU A 55 -14.27 -1.38 8.27
C LEU A 55 -15.06 -2.55 8.89
N PRO A 56 -14.62 -3.80 8.63
CA PRO A 56 -15.20 -4.95 9.30
C PRO A 56 -14.90 -4.90 10.80
N LYS A 57 -15.75 -5.57 11.60
CA LYS A 57 -15.59 -5.64 13.05
C LYS A 57 -14.21 -6.23 13.41
N GLY A 58 -13.50 -5.57 14.32
CA GLY A 58 -12.17 -6.00 14.77
C GLY A 58 -11.03 -5.60 13.82
N ALA A 59 -11.32 -4.91 12.71
CA ALA A 59 -10.27 -4.42 11.84
C ALA A 59 -9.56 -3.21 12.41
N SER A 60 -8.24 -3.19 12.24
CA SER A 60 -7.38 -2.02 12.49
C SER A 60 -6.98 -1.42 11.15
N LEU A 61 -7.27 -0.13 10.96
CA LEU A 61 -6.87 0.61 9.76
C LEU A 61 -5.35 0.76 9.72
N LEU A 62 -4.77 0.55 8.55
CA LEU A 62 -3.33 0.65 8.32
C LEU A 62 -2.98 1.79 7.38
N ALA A 63 -3.77 2.01 6.33
CA ALA A 63 -3.51 3.06 5.35
C ALA A 63 -4.81 3.66 4.80
N SER A 64 -4.78 4.95 4.47
CA SER A 64 -5.93 5.73 4.02
C SER A 64 -5.53 6.83 3.01
N SER A 65 -6.45 7.20 2.13
CA SER A 65 -6.32 8.33 1.20
C SER A 65 -7.68 9.02 1.02
N ASP A 66 -7.69 10.23 0.46
CA ASP A 66 -8.91 11.01 0.25
C ASP A 66 -9.92 10.28 -0.66
N PHE A 67 -9.44 9.51 -1.63
CA PHE A 67 -10.32 8.73 -2.51
C PHE A 67 -10.65 7.34 -1.96
N CYS A 68 -9.81 6.77 -1.09
CA CYS A 68 -9.97 5.43 -0.51
C CYS A 68 -9.68 5.43 1.00
N PRO A 69 -10.67 5.73 1.84
CA PRO A 69 -10.48 5.88 3.29
C PRO A 69 -10.02 4.60 4.01
N HIS A 70 -10.26 3.43 3.41
CA HIS A 70 -9.92 2.11 3.95
C HIS A 70 -8.96 1.37 3.02
N ALA A 71 -7.89 2.05 2.59
CA ALA A 71 -6.96 1.55 1.57
C ALA A 71 -6.16 0.31 2.03
N ALA A 72 -5.87 0.18 3.33
CA ALA A 72 -5.33 -1.04 3.90
C ALA A 72 -5.80 -1.24 5.35
N PHE A 73 -6.06 -2.48 5.75
CA PHE A 73 -6.43 -2.82 7.12
C PHE A 73 -6.00 -4.26 7.46
N LYS A 74 -5.98 -4.58 8.75
CA LYS A 74 -5.76 -5.95 9.23
C LYS A 74 -6.81 -6.37 10.25
N ILE A 75 -7.01 -7.68 10.40
CA ILE A 75 -7.76 -8.27 11.50
C ILE A 75 -6.80 -9.25 12.20
N ASP A 76 -6.38 -8.88 13.40
CA ASP A 76 -5.37 -9.57 14.19
C ASP A 76 -4.12 -9.90 13.34
N HIS A 77 -3.64 -11.15 13.42
CA HIS A 77 -2.53 -11.70 12.62
C HIS A 77 -3.04 -12.70 11.57
N ARG A 78 -4.32 -12.59 11.18
CA ARG A 78 -4.98 -13.56 10.28
C ARG A 78 -5.37 -12.97 8.94
N VAL A 79 -5.73 -11.70 8.92
CA VAL A 79 -6.16 -10.99 7.71
C VAL A 79 -5.33 -9.74 7.54
N LEU A 80 -4.78 -9.56 6.34
CA LEU A 80 -4.14 -8.33 5.88
C LEU A 80 -4.71 -8.00 4.51
N CYS A 81 -5.26 -6.80 4.35
CA CYS A 81 -5.93 -6.36 3.14
C CYS A 81 -5.31 -5.07 2.60
N PHE A 82 -5.16 -5.01 1.28
CA PHE A 82 -4.79 -3.81 0.53
C PHE A 82 -5.76 -3.66 -0.64
N GLN A 83 -6.22 -2.43 -0.87
CA GLN A 83 -6.99 -2.05 -2.06
C GLN A 83 -6.07 -1.76 -3.26
N GLY A 84 -4.82 -1.39 -2.99
CA GLY A 84 -3.77 -1.30 -4.00
C GLY A 84 -3.15 -2.66 -4.28
N HIS A 85 -2.57 -2.81 -5.47
CA HIS A 85 -2.03 -4.04 -6.01
C HIS A 85 -0.49 -4.04 -5.97
N PRO A 86 0.14 -4.53 -4.89
CA PRO A 86 1.59 -4.74 -4.85
C PRO A 86 2.08 -5.85 -5.81
N GLU A 87 1.17 -6.62 -6.39
CA GLU A 87 1.45 -7.65 -7.38
C GLU A 87 1.43 -7.13 -8.82
N PHE A 88 1.02 -5.88 -9.05
CA PHE A 88 0.92 -5.31 -10.39
C PHE A 88 2.23 -4.64 -10.81
N THR A 89 2.50 -4.70 -12.12
CA THR A 89 3.52 -3.89 -12.76
C THR A 89 2.88 -2.78 -13.60
N PRO A 90 3.61 -1.70 -13.92
CA PRO A 90 3.15 -0.68 -14.85
C PRO A 90 2.70 -1.25 -16.21
N ASP A 91 3.45 -2.20 -16.77
CA ASP A 91 3.13 -2.81 -18.06
C ASP A 91 1.86 -3.67 -18.02
N TYR A 92 1.69 -4.45 -16.96
CA TYR A 92 0.45 -5.20 -16.75
C TYR A 92 -0.75 -4.24 -16.64
N SER A 93 -0.61 -3.17 -15.84
CA SER A 93 -1.66 -2.16 -15.67
C SER A 93 -2.01 -1.44 -16.97
N ARG A 94 -1.01 -1.08 -17.79
CA ARG A 94 -1.20 -0.49 -19.13
C ARG A 94 -2.04 -1.39 -20.03
N ARG A 95 -1.68 -2.67 -20.11
CA ARG A 95 -2.43 -3.67 -20.92
C ARG A 95 -3.86 -3.84 -20.41
N LEU A 96 -4.06 -3.86 -19.09
CA LEU A 96 -5.38 -4.00 -18.48
C LEU A 96 -6.27 -2.78 -18.77
N LEU A 97 -5.73 -1.56 -18.66
CA LEU A 97 -6.46 -0.32 -18.96
C LEU A 97 -6.88 -0.25 -20.44
N GLN A 98 -5.98 -0.59 -21.36
CA GLN A 98 -6.28 -0.61 -22.80
C GLN A 98 -7.43 -1.57 -23.14
N ARG A 99 -7.46 -2.76 -22.51
CA ARG A 99 -8.54 -3.74 -22.70
C ARG A 99 -9.89 -3.29 -22.15
N ARG A 100 -9.90 -2.35 -21.19
CA ARG A 100 -11.12 -1.92 -20.48
C ARG A 100 -11.56 -0.50 -20.86
N ILE A 101 -10.94 0.12 -21.87
CA ILE A 101 -11.19 1.51 -22.23
C ILE A 101 -12.67 1.80 -22.53
N SER A 102 -13.35 0.88 -23.22
CA SER A 102 -14.77 1.02 -23.54
C SER A 102 -15.67 1.01 -22.31
N ALA A 103 -15.28 0.31 -21.24
CA ALA A 103 -16.04 0.23 -20.00
C ALA A 103 -15.68 1.34 -18.99
N ILE A 104 -14.42 1.77 -18.98
CA ILE A 104 -13.89 2.75 -18.03
C ILE A 104 -14.06 4.20 -18.54
N GLY A 105 -13.99 4.39 -19.86
CA GLY A 105 -13.94 5.69 -20.54
C GLY A 105 -12.51 6.14 -20.84
N GLU A 106 -12.33 6.68 -22.05
CA GLU A 106 -11.02 7.08 -22.59
C GLU A 106 -10.27 8.05 -21.67
N GLU A 107 -10.97 9.07 -21.18
CA GLU A 107 -10.36 10.12 -20.36
C GLU A 107 -9.80 9.57 -19.04
N ARG A 108 -10.56 8.71 -18.36
CA ARG A 108 -10.12 8.08 -17.11
C ARG A 108 -8.94 7.13 -17.35
N CYS A 109 -8.96 6.38 -18.45
CA CYS A 109 -7.84 5.54 -18.85
C CYS A 109 -6.60 6.37 -19.16
N ARG A 110 -6.74 7.49 -19.89
CA ARG A 110 -5.64 8.40 -20.23
C ARG A 110 -4.99 8.98 -18.98
N GLN A 111 -5.80 9.47 -18.03
CA GLN A 111 -5.30 9.96 -16.74
C GLN A 111 -4.55 8.88 -15.97
N ALA A 112 -5.10 7.66 -15.89
CA ALA A 112 -4.44 6.55 -15.21
C ALA A 112 -3.12 6.14 -15.89
N LEU A 113 -3.09 6.06 -17.22
CA LEU A 113 -1.90 5.73 -18.00
C LEU A 113 -0.77 6.74 -17.75
N ALA A 114 -1.09 8.03 -17.61
CA ALA A 114 -0.10 9.08 -17.32
C ALA A 114 0.55 8.95 -15.93
N THR A 115 -0.03 8.16 -15.02
CA THR A 115 0.57 7.91 -13.70
C THR A 115 1.53 6.74 -13.67
N LEU A 116 1.54 5.88 -14.70
CA LEU A 116 2.25 4.58 -14.64
C LEU A 116 3.78 4.70 -14.65
N ASP A 117 4.32 5.86 -15.02
CA ASP A 117 5.76 6.12 -15.00
C ASP A 117 6.26 6.59 -13.61
N GLN A 118 5.34 6.76 -12.65
CA GLN A 118 5.69 7.10 -11.27
C GLN A 118 6.21 5.85 -10.53
N PRO A 119 7.20 6.02 -9.63
CA PRO A 119 7.70 4.92 -8.81
C PRO A 119 6.61 4.41 -7.86
N THR A 120 6.64 3.10 -7.61
CA THR A 120 5.76 2.39 -6.67
C THR A 120 6.59 1.74 -5.55
N ASP A 121 5.92 1.43 -4.44
CA ASP A 121 6.52 0.83 -3.23
C ASP A 121 6.15 -0.67 -3.11
N GLU A 122 5.86 -1.32 -4.23
CA GLU A 122 5.36 -2.69 -4.32
C GLU A 122 6.32 -3.70 -3.68
N ALA A 123 7.63 -3.51 -3.84
CA ALA A 123 8.64 -4.37 -3.24
C ALA A 123 8.64 -4.28 -1.71
N GLU A 124 8.37 -3.10 -1.16
CA GLU A 124 8.29 -2.91 0.28
C GLU A 124 7.03 -3.55 0.86
N ILE A 125 5.88 -3.29 0.22
CA ILE A 125 4.63 -3.93 0.61
C ILE A 125 4.75 -5.46 0.49
N GLY A 126 5.38 -5.97 -0.56
CA GLY A 126 5.68 -7.40 -0.72
C GLY A 126 6.48 -7.99 0.45
N ARG A 127 7.50 -7.28 0.94
CA ARG A 127 8.24 -7.71 2.16
C ARG A 127 7.34 -7.73 3.40
N MET A 128 6.45 -6.75 3.54
CA MET A 128 5.48 -6.73 4.65
C MET A 128 4.51 -7.90 4.58
N LEU A 129 3.99 -8.23 3.39
CA LEU A 129 3.13 -9.41 3.20
C LEU A 129 3.88 -10.70 3.58
N LEU A 130 5.12 -10.85 3.15
CA LEU A 130 5.95 -12.02 3.51
C LEU A 130 6.19 -12.10 5.02
N ALA A 131 6.49 -10.98 5.69
CA ALA A 131 6.66 -10.94 7.13
C ALA A 131 5.36 -11.31 7.87
N PHE A 132 4.21 -10.79 7.40
CA PHE A 132 2.90 -11.13 7.95
C PHE A 132 2.61 -12.63 7.86
N ILE A 133 2.90 -13.25 6.71
CA ILE A 133 2.72 -14.70 6.50
C ILE A 133 3.65 -15.50 7.41
N LYS A 134 4.92 -15.10 7.54
CA LYS A 134 5.91 -15.81 8.36
C LYS A 134 5.63 -15.73 9.86
N ASN A 135 5.09 -14.60 10.33
CA ASN A 135 4.83 -14.35 11.75
C ASN A 135 3.41 -14.75 12.18
N GLY A 136 2.59 -15.28 11.27
CA GLY A 136 1.23 -15.75 11.53
C GLY A 136 1.13 -17.24 11.91
N GLY A 137 2.25 -17.88 12.27
CA GLY A 137 2.37 -19.28 12.70
C GLY A 137 2.61 -19.43 14.19
#